data_AF-A0A949MJ79-F1
#
_entry.id   AF-A0A949MJ79-F1
#
_cell.length_a   1.000
_cell.length_b   1.000
_cell.length_c   1.000
_cell.angle_alpha   90.00
_cell.angle_beta   90.00
_cell.angle_gamma   90.00
#
_symmetry.space_group_name_H-M   'P 1'
#
loop_
_entity.id
_entity.type
_entity.pdbx_description
1 polymer ?
#
loop_
_entity_poly.entity_id
_entity_poly.type
_entity_poly.pdbx_seq_one_letter_code
_entity_poly.pdbx_strand_id
1 'polypeptide(L)'
;VGWPTELINRLAPAGSAERAPLSQHWAAALDRLSRDTTLSRGDRIDALGARIEVAKLLAGTAPLDPELLRQVRDIVARIDLDTTNPYERQAVIPSAGHVLADAGLLHDSDALLTAELPRAIAPYYHMLVLASNDRKRGDKAGALEWYEKAYGQSRGPATRLQWGATYVSALVELAPQDARQIDHVVSQIIAELPPQADTFYERNQRALQRIGRVLDQWNAKGAHTALVQQLHGKLGLVCRKLPPGDAARAQCDSAFDAPAASART
;
A
#
# COMPACT_ATOMS: atom_id res chain seq x y z
N VAL A 1 -11.37 -11.68 -1.58
CA VAL A 1 -11.37 -13.01 -0.91
C VAL A 1 -9.95 -13.30 -0.43
N GLY A 2 -9.64 -13.32 0.86
CA GLY A 2 -9.63 -14.54 1.66
C GLY A 2 -8.21 -14.75 2.23
N TRP A 3 -8.10 -15.24 3.45
CA TRP A 3 -6.83 -15.59 4.08
C TRP A 3 -6.65 -17.12 4.00
N PRO A 4 -6.50 -17.70 2.79
CA PRO A 4 -6.50 -19.15 2.63
C PRO A 4 -5.38 -19.78 3.46
N THR A 5 -4.23 -19.11 3.51
CA THR A 5 -3.08 -19.52 4.33
C THR A 5 -3.39 -19.47 5.83
N GLU A 6 -4.13 -18.48 6.31
CA GLU A 6 -4.55 -18.42 7.73
C GLU A 6 -5.52 -19.57 8.07
N LEU A 7 -6.52 -19.82 7.22
CA LEU A 7 -7.47 -20.91 7.41
C LEU A 7 -6.77 -22.27 7.35
N ILE A 8 -5.89 -22.49 6.37
CA ILE A 8 -5.09 -23.71 6.27
C ILE A 8 -4.21 -23.87 7.52
N ASN A 9 -3.53 -22.82 7.98
CA ASN A 9 -2.69 -22.89 9.18
C ASN A 9 -3.49 -23.22 10.45
N ARG A 10 -4.74 -22.76 10.55
CA ARG A 10 -5.62 -23.05 11.70
C ARG A 10 -6.23 -24.46 11.62
N LEU A 11 -6.64 -24.91 10.44
CA LEU A 11 -7.34 -26.19 10.23
C LEU A 11 -6.39 -27.38 10.04
N ALA A 12 -5.19 -27.12 9.53
CA ALA A 12 -4.17 -28.12 9.25
C ALA A 12 -2.76 -27.56 9.58
N PRO A 13 -2.34 -27.68 10.86
CA PRO A 13 -1.06 -27.18 11.33
C PRO A 13 0.14 -27.69 10.53
N ALA A 14 1.27 -26.98 10.61
CA ALA A 14 2.50 -27.39 9.93
C ALA A 14 2.91 -28.83 10.33
N GLY A 15 3.17 -29.67 9.33
CA GLY A 15 3.53 -31.09 9.53
C GLY A 15 2.35 -32.06 9.68
N SER A 16 1.11 -31.57 9.73
CA SER A 16 -0.07 -32.46 9.78
C SER A 16 -0.31 -33.18 8.46
N ALA A 17 -0.90 -34.39 8.52
CA ALA A 17 -1.20 -35.20 7.33
C ALA A 17 -2.27 -34.56 6.44
N GLU A 18 -3.14 -33.74 7.03
CA GLU A 18 -4.27 -33.07 6.37
C GLU A 18 -3.84 -31.83 5.59
N ARG A 19 -2.66 -31.27 5.88
CA ARG A 19 -2.22 -29.99 5.32
C ARG A 19 -2.06 -30.00 3.81
N ALA A 20 -1.40 -31.01 3.28
CA ALA A 20 -1.20 -31.13 1.83
C ALA A 20 -2.53 -31.37 1.09
N PRO A 21 -3.39 -32.34 1.49
CA PRO A 21 -4.71 -32.54 0.88
C PRO A 21 -5.61 -31.29 0.93
N LEU A 22 -5.69 -30.61 2.08
CA LEU A 22 -6.51 -29.41 2.22
C LEU A 22 -6.03 -28.30 1.28
N SER A 23 -4.71 -28.06 1.24
CA SER A 23 -4.11 -27.04 0.38
C SER A 23 -4.34 -27.35 -1.11
N GLN A 24 -4.23 -28.63 -1.51
CA GLN A 24 -4.47 -29.05 -2.90
C GLN A 24 -5.94 -28.86 -3.31
N HIS A 25 -6.90 -29.25 -2.46
CA HIS A 25 -8.32 -29.03 -2.73
C HIS A 25 -8.65 -27.53 -2.84
N TRP A 26 -8.07 -26.72 -1.96
CA TRP A 26 -8.26 -25.28 -1.98
C TRP A 26 -7.66 -24.64 -3.25
N ALA A 27 -6.44 -25.04 -3.63
CA ALA A 27 -5.79 -24.58 -4.85
C ALA A 27 -6.61 -24.95 -6.11
N ALA A 28 -7.19 -26.16 -6.16
CA ALA A 28 -8.05 -26.58 -7.27
C ALA A 28 -9.35 -25.77 -7.34
N ALA A 29 -9.95 -25.43 -6.20
CA ALA A 29 -11.13 -24.56 -6.17
C ALA A 29 -10.81 -23.14 -6.66
N LEU A 30 -9.70 -22.56 -6.20
CA LEU A 30 -9.25 -21.24 -6.63
C LEU A 30 -8.87 -21.21 -8.12
N ASP A 31 -8.30 -22.28 -8.64
CA ASP A 31 -8.04 -22.41 -10.07
C ASP A 31 -9.32 -22.31 -10.90
N ARG A 32 -10.37 -23.05 -10.51
CA ARG A 32 -11.69 -22.96 -11.15
C ARG A 32 -12.25 -21.55 -11.09
N LEU A 33 -12.24 -20.92 -9.91
CA LEU A 33 -12.76 -19.56 -9.72
C LEU A 33 -12.00 -18.53 -10.55
N SER A 34 -10.67 -18.64 -10.68
CA SER A 34 -9.87 -17.70 -11.49
C SER A 34 -10.22 -17.72 -12.99
N ARG A 35 -10.78 -18.84 -13.47
CA ARG A 35 -11.17 -19.06 -14.87
C ARG A 35 -12.67 -18.93 -15.11
N ASP A 36 -13.48 -18.78 -14.07
CA ASP A 36 -14.93 -18.69 -14.17
C ASP A 36 -15.35 -17.32 -14.72
N THR A 37 -15.76 -17.29 -15.99
CA THR A 37 -16.18 -16.05 -16.67
C THR A 37 -17.54 -15.53 -16.21
N THR A 38 -18.25 -16.25 -15.33
CA THR A 38 -19.46 -15.74 -14.68
C THR A 38 -19.14 -14.82 -13.49
N LEU A 39 -17.90 -14.87 -12.98
CA LEU A 39 -17.40 -13.98 -11.93
C LEU A 39 -16.83 -12.68 -12.51
N SER A 40 -16.78 -11.64 -11.66
CA SER A 40 -16.12 -10.39 -12.05
C SER A 40 -14.62 -10.61 -12.30
N ARG A 41 -14.01 -9.76 -13.13
CA ARG A 41 -12.55 -9.82 -13.36
C ARG A 41 -11.77 -9.58 -12.07
N GLY A 42 -12.29 -8.74 -11.17
CA GLY A 42 -11.76 -8.54 -9.83
C GLY A 42 -11.74 -9.84 -9.02
N ASP A 43 -12.88 -10.53 -8.93
CA ASP A 43 -12.97 -11.80 -8.17
C ASP A 43 -12.05 -12.89 -8.73
N ARG A 44 -11.89 -12.91 -10.06
CA ARG A 44 -10.98 -13.84 -10.74
C ARG A 44 -9.52 -13.54 -10.42
N ILE A 45 -9.12 -12.27 -10.37
CA ILE A 45 -7.78 -11.84 -9.94
C ILE A 45 -7.56 -12.17 -8.45
N ASP A 46 -8.53 -11.91 -7.59
CA ASP A 46 -8.48 -12.28 -6.17
C ASP A 46 -8.27 -13.79 -5.99
N ALA A 47 -9.03 -14.61 -6.72
CA ALA A 47 -8.88 -16.06 -6.69
C ALA A 47 -7.50 -16.51 -7.18
N LEU A 48 -6.95 -15.86 -8.20
CA LEU A 48 -5.61 -16.14 -8.71
C LEU A 48 -4.53 -15.77 -7.67
N GLY A 49 -4.65 -14.61 -7.01
CA GLY A 49 -3.76 -14.19 -5.92
C GLY A 49 -3.77 -15.18 -4.77
N ALA A 50 -4.96 -15.57 -4.30
CA ALA A 50 -5.11 -16.59 -3.26
C ALA A 50 -4.50 -17.94 -3.67
N ARG A 51 -4.57 -18.32 -4.95
CA ARG A 51 -3.97 -19.57 -5.45
C ARG A 51 -2.45 -19.52 -5.35
N ILE A 52 -1.85 -18.36 -5.66
CA ILE A 52 -0.41 -18.12 -5.50
C ILE A 52 -0.01 -18.23 -4.02
N GLU A 53 -0.79 -17.68 -3.10
CA GLU A 53 -0.51 -17.80 -1.67
C GLU A 53 -0.51 -19.26 -1.17
N VAL A 54 -1.50 -20.05 -1.60
CA VAL A 54 -1.56 -21.49 -1.28
C VAL A 54 -0.38 -22.23 -1.90
N ALA A 55 0.01 -21.90 -3.14
CA ALA A 55 1.16 -22.49 -3.80
C ALA A 55 2.47 -22.17 -3.05
N LYS A 56 2.66 -20.93 -2.59
CA LYS A 56 3.80 -20.54 -1.73
C LYS A 56 3.81 -21.29 -0.41
N LEU A 57 2.64 -21.47 0.21
CA LEU A 57 2.51 -22.21 1.45
C LEU A 57 3.00 -23.66 1.30
N LEU A 58 2.71 -24.29 0.16
CA LEU A 58 3.13 -25.65 -0.16
C LEU A 58 4.61 -25.72 -0.57
N ALA A 59 5.10 -24.74 -1.33
CA ALA A 59 6.47 -24.69 -1.82
C ALA A 59 7.48 -24.31 -0.71
N GLY A 60 7.04 -23.57 0.32
CA GLY A 60 7.94 -23.02 1.33
C GLY A 60 8.93 -22.05 0.70
N THR A 61 10.21 -22.40 0.72
CA THR A 61 11.29 -21.62 0.08
C THR A 61 11.60 -22.07 -1.35
N ALA A 62 10.99 -23.16 -1.83
CA ALA A 62 11.20 -23.63 -3.19
C ALA A 62 10.55 -22.68 -4.21
N PRO A 63 11.07 -22.60 -5.44
CA PRO A 63 10.44 -21.88 -6.53
C PRO A 63 9.01 -22.39 -6.79
N LEU A 64 8.12 -21.50 -7.21
CA LEU A 64 6.78 -21.88 -7.68
C LEU A 64 6.87 -22.67 -8.99
N ASP A 65 5.88 -23.54 -9.21
CA ASP A 65 5.75 -24.34 -10.43
C ASP A 65 5.76 -23.44 -11.69
N PRO A 66 6.67 -23.66 -12.66
CA PRO A 66 6.69 -22.91 -13.92
C PRO A 66 5.35 -22.92 -14.67
N GLU A 67 4.58 -24.00 -14.58
CA GLU A 67 3.25 -24.09 -15.20
C GLU A 67 2.24 -23.17 -14.50
N LEU A 68 2.31 -23.03 -13.18
CA LEU A 68 1.52 -22.02 -12.46
C LEU A 68 1.91 -20.61 -12.92
N LEU A 69 3.20 -20.31 -13.05
CA LEU A 69 3.66 -19.00 -13.51
C LEU A 69 3.20 -18.69 -14.93
N ARG A 70 3.20 -19.69 -15.82
CA ARG A 70 2.64 -19.57 -17.18
C ARG A 70 1.14 -19.25 -17.13
N GLN A 71 0.38 -19.96 -16.32
CA GLN A 71 -1.07 -19.72 -16.15
C GLN A 71 -1.36 -18.34 -15.57
N VAL A 72 -0.56 -17.86 -14.62
CA VAL A 72 -0.70 -16.50 -14.06
C VAL A 72 -0.56 -15.46 -15.16
N ARG A 73 0.47 -15.58 -16.02
CA ARG A 73 0.66 -14.67 -17.17
C ARG A 73 -0.52 -14.71 -18.13
N ASP A 74 -0.98 -15.90 -18.51
CA ASP A 74 -2.09 -16.05 -19.46
C ASP A 74 -3.38 -15.43 -18.93
N ILE A 75 -3.73 -15.69 -17.66
CA ILE A 75 -4.93 -15.14 -17.04
C ILE A 75 -4.84 -13.62 -16.94
N VAL A 76 -3.70 -13.09 -16.50
CA VAL A 76 -3.50 -11.63 -16.39
C VAL A 76 -3.54 -10.96 -17.75
N ALA A 77 -2.86 -11.51 -18.77
CA ALA A 77 -2.89 -10.97 -20.13
C ALA A 77 -4.31 -10.98 -20.71
N ARG A 78 -5.09 -12.05 -20.45
CA ARG A 78 -6.49 -12.11 -20.88
C ARG A 78 -7.35 -11.06 -20.18
N ILE A 79 -7.17 -10.89 -18.86
CA ILE A 79 -7.91 -9.89 -18.08
C ILE A 79 -7.54 -8.47 -18.52
N ASP A 80 -6.26 -8.20 -18.77
CA ASP A 80 -5.81 -6.92 -19.33
C ASP A 80 -6.51 -6.59 -20.65
N LEU A 81 -6.53 -7.56 -21.59
CA LEU A 81 -7.19 -7.42 -22.88
C LEU A 81 -8.72 -7.23 -22.76
N ASP A 82 -9.36 -8.02 -21.90
CA ASP A 82 -10.82 -8.05 -21.79
C ASP A 82 -11.37 -6.87 -20.97
N THR A 83 -10.57 -6.19 -20.15
CA THR A 83 -11.03 -5.08 -19.30
C THR A 83 -11.04 -3.77 -20.07
N THR A 84 -12.13 -3.48 -20.79
CA THR A 84 -12.21 -2.28 -21.64
C THR A 84 -12.71 -1.01 -20.92
N ASN A 85 -13.46 -1.16 -19.82
CA ASN A 85 -14.01 -0.03 -19.08
C ASN A 85 -12.91 0.66 -18.24
N PRO A 86 -12.59 1.95 -18.47
CA PRO A 86 -11.54 2.66 -17.73
C PRO A 86 -11.72 2.65 -16.21
N TYR A 87 -12.95 2.68 -15.71
CA TYR A 87 -13.23 2.62 -14.28
C TYR A 87 -12.97 1.24 -13.68
N GLU A 88 -13.29 0.18 -14.42
CA GLU A 88 -12.98 -1.19 -14.00
C GLU A 88 -11.46 -1.41 -13.97
N ARG A 89 -10.75 -0.89 -14.98
CA ARG A 89 -9.28 -0.96 -15.06
C ARG A 89 -8.59 -0.36 -13.84
N GLN A 90 -9.14 0.72 -13.27
CA GLN A 90 -8.58 1.35 -12.05
C GLN A 90 -8.48 0.40 -10.85
N ALA A 91 -9.35 -0.62 -10.79
CA ALA A 91 -9.32 -1.63 -9.73
C ALA A 91 -8.61 -2.90 -10.18
N VAL A 92 -8.89 -3.38 -11.39
CA VAL A 92 -8.44 -4.69 -11.87
C VAL A 92 -6.95 -4.71 -12.22
N ILE A 93 -6.45 -3.71 -12.93
CA ILE A 93 -5.05 -3.70 -13.41
C ILE A 93 -4.01 -3.59 -12.29
N PRO A 94 -4.15 -2.70 -11.28
CA PRO A 94 -3.19 -2.70 -10.18
C PRO A 94 -3.23 -4.00 -9.38
N SER A 95 -4.39 -4.62 -9.19
CA SER A 95 -4.50 -5.94 -8.56
C SER A 95 -3.83 -7.04 -9.40
N ALA A 96 -4.00 -7.04 -10.72
CA ALA A 96 -3.32 -7.98 -11.62
C ALA A 96 -1.79 -7.80 -11.58
N GLY A 97 -1.30 -6.56 -11.58
CA GLY A 97 0.11 -6.25 -11.35
C GLY A 97 0.60 -6.77 -10.00
N HIS A 98 -0.20 -6.65 -8.95
CA HIS A 98 0.13 -7.20 -7.63
C HIS A 98 0.24 -8.73 -7.64
N VAL A 99 -0.69 -9.47 -8.28
CA VAL A 99 -0.56 -10.94 -8.31
C VAL A 99 0.62 -11.42 -9.16
N LEU A 100 0.97 -10.70 -10.24
CA LEU A 100 2.22 -10.95 -10.98
C LEU A 100 3.42 -10.78 -10.04
N ALA A 101 3.49 -9.66 -9.32
CA ALA A 101 4.58 -9.39 -8.40
C ALA A 101 4.66 -10.40 -7.25
N ASP A 102 3.53 -10.92 -6.80
CA ASP A 102 3.48 -11.95 -5.77
C ASP A 102 3.87 -13.31 -6.31
N ALA A 103 3.60 -13.63 -7.57
CA ALA A 103 4.15 -14.80 -8.23
C ALA A 103 5.67 -14.70 -8.51
N GLY A 104 6.31 -13.58 -8.16
CA GLY A 104 7.73 -13.32 -8.44
C GLY A 104 7.98 -12.79 -9.86
N LEU A 105 6.92 -12.48 -10.61
CA LEU A 105 6.96 -11.98 -11.98
C LEU A 105 7.06 -10.46 -12.02
N LEU A 106 8.09 -9.90 -11.39
CA LEU A 106 8.22 -8.44 -11.20
C LEU A 106 8.33 -7.67 -12.51
N HIS A 107 9.07 -8.19 -13.49
CA HIS A 107 9.19 -7.56 -14.81
C HIS A 107 7.84 -7.50 -15.54
N ASP A 108 7.06 -8.59 -15.49
CA ASP A 108 5.74 -8.65 -16.11
C ASP A 108 4.76 -7.67 -15.42
N SER A 109 4.86 -7.57 -14.08
CA SER A 109 4.12 -6.58 -13.29
C SER A 109 4.46 -5.15 -13.72
N ASP A 110 5.74 -4.80 -13.81
CA ASP A 110 6.17 -3.45 -14.19
C ASP A 110 5.72 -3.08 -15.60
N ALA A 111 5.85 -4.02 -16.54
CA ALA A 111 5.44 -3.84 -17.93
C ALA A 111 3.94 -3.54 -18.03
N LEU A 112 3.11 -4.35 -17.36
CA LEU A 112 1.65 -4.15 -17.31
C LEU A 112 1.29 -2.78 -16.73
N LEU A 113 1.85 -2.46 -15.56
CA LEU A 113 1.49 -1.24 -14.82
C LEU A 113 1.96 0.02 -15.55
N THR A 114 3.17 0.00 -16.10
CA THR A 114 3.74 1.13 -16.84
C THR A 114 2.98 1.38 -18.14
N ALA A 115 2.56 0.33 -18.85
CA ALA A 115 1.71 0.46 -20.03
C ALA A 115 0.32 1.05 -19.70
N GLU A 116 -0.16 0.88 -18.47
CA GLU A 116 -1.45 1.43 -18.02
C GLU A 116 -1.39 2.92 -17.63
N LEU A 117 -0.23 3.40 -17.14
CA LEU A 117 -0.09 4.75 -16.59
C LEU A 117 -0.67 5.88 -17.47
N PRO A 118 -0.44 5.93 -18.79
CA PRO A 118 -0.91 7.04 -19.62
C PRO A 118 -2.44 7.14 -19.71
N ARG A 119 -3.17 6.05 -19.44
CA ARG A 119 -4.64 5.96 -19.55
C ARG A 119 -5.34 5.78 -18.20
N ALA A 120 -4.59 5.62 -17.11
CA ALA A 120 -5.13 5.45 -15.78
C ALA A 120 -5.78 6.75 -15.26
N ILE A 121 -7.04 6.68 -14.84
CA ILE A 121 -7.75 7.81 -14.19
C ILE A 121 -7.12 8.13 -12.81
N ALA A 122 -6.62 7.10 -12.11
CA ALA A 122 -5.96 7.20 -10.81
C ALA A 122 -4.59 6.49 -10.87
N PRO A 123 -3.59 7.08 -11.54
CA PRO A 123 -2.31 6.42 -11.83
C PRO A 123 -1.52 6.07 -10.56
N TYR A 124 -1.73 6.81 -9.47
CA TYR A 124 -1.06 6.59 -8.20
C TYR A 124 -1.24 5.16 -7.64
N TYR A 125 -2.37 4.48 -7.89
CA TYR A 125 -2.54 3.08 -7.47
C TYR A 125 -1.57 2.11 -8.17
N HIS A 126 -1.26 2.35 -9.44
CA HIS A 126 -0.30 1.57 -10.21
C HIS A 126 1.13 1.86 -9.72
N MET A 127 1.41 3.13 -9.41
CA MET A 127 2.70 3.57 -8.91
C MET A 127 3.05 2.95 -7.54
N LEU A 128 2.10 2.64 -6.66
CA LEU A 128 2.43 1.88 -5.43
C LEU A 128 2.92 0.48 -5.73
N VAL A 129 2.31 -0.18 -6.70
CA VAL A 129 2.72 -1.55 -7.04
C VAL A 129 4.10 -1.51 -7.68
N LEU A 130 4.36 -0.54 -8.57
CA LEU A 130 5.70 -0.28 -9.12
C LEU A 130 6.74 0.00 -8.00
N ALA A 131 6.41 0.87 -7.03
CA ALA A 131 7.27 1.13 -5.87
C ALA A 131 7.54 -0.13 -5.04
N SER A 132 6.52 -0.97 -4.84
CA SER A 132 6.63 -2.25 -4.14
C SER A 132 7.54 -3.22 -4.89
N ASN A 133 7.46 -3.25 -6.22
CA ASN A 133 8.33 -4.07 -7.06
C ASN A 133 9.80 -3.65 -6.95
N ASP A 134 10.07 -2.34 -6.97
CA ASP A 134 11.42 -1.81 -6.75
C ASP A 134 11.96 -2.16 -5.36
N ARG A 135 11.13 -2.08 -4.31
CA ARG A 135 11.50 -2.54 -2.97
C ARG A 135 11.83 -4.04 -2.95
N LYS A 136 11.03 -4.88 -3.62
CA LYS A 136 11.30 -6.33 -3.73
C LYS A 136 12.63 -6.62 -4.45
N ARG A 137 13.05 -5.75 -5.38
CA ARG A 137 14.38 -5.81 -6.03
C ARG A 137 15.52 -5.22 -5.20
N GLY A 138 15.23 -4.51 -4.12
CA GLY A 138 16.20 -3.75 -3.34
C GLY A 138 16.55 -2.39 -3.95
N ASP A 139 15.84 -1.95 -4.99
CA ASP A 139 16.00 -0.63 -5.58
C ASP A 139 15.24 0.43 -4.76
N LYS A 140 15.93 0.94 -3.74
CA LYS A 140 15.37 1.96 -2.86
C LYS A 140 15.12 3.29 -3.58
N ALA A 141 15.96 3.64 -4.55
CA ALA A 141 15.86 4.90 -5.27
C ALA A 141 14.65 4.88 -6.22
N GLY A 142 14.53 3.83 -7.04
CA GLY A 142 13.36 3.62 -7.91
C GLY A 142 12.04 3.60 -7.13
N ALA A 143 12.03 2.92 -5.97
CA ALA A 143 10.86 2.91 -5.10
C ALA A 143 10.45 4.32 -4.63
N LEU A 144 11.43 5.14 -4.19
CA LEU A 144 11.18 6.51 -3.77
C LEU A 144 10.68 7.41 -4.91
N GLU A 145 11.21 7.24 -6.12
CA GLU A 145 10.71 7.95 -7.31
C GLU A 145 9.24 7.63 -7.58
N TRP A 146 8.82 6.37 -7.44
CA TRP A 146 7.42 6.01 -7.62
C TRP A 146 6.51 6.56 -6.52
N TYR A 147 6.96 6.54 -5.25
CA TYR A 147 6.20 7.17 -4.17
C TYR A 147 6.04 8.68 -4.37
N GLU A 148 7.09 9.35 -4.84
CA GLU A 148 7.06 10.77 -5.18
C GLU A 148 6.07 11.05 -6.32
N LYS A 149 6.16 10.31 -7.43
CA LYS A 149 5.23 10.42 -8.57
C LYS A 149 3.79 10.18 -8.13
N ALA A 150 3.55 9.20 -7.27
CA ALA A 150 2.23 8.88 -6.76
C ALA A 150 1.65 10.01 -5.89
N TYR A 151 2.45 10.59 -4.99
CA TYR A 151 2.06 11.77 -4.23
C TYR A 151 1.80 12.98 -5.16
N GLY A 152 2.70 13.25 -6.10
CA GLY A 152 2.55 14.33 -7.07
C GLY A 152 1.26 14.26 -7.89
N GLN A 153 0.85 13.05 -8.30
CA GLN A 153 -0.35 12.84 -9.12
C GLN A 153 -1.63 12.57 -8.31
N SER A 154 -1.54 12.48 -6.99
CA SER A 154 -2.71 12.33 -6.12
C SER A 154 -3.58 13.60 -6.11
N ARG A 155 -4.91 13.44 -6.13
CA ARG A 155 -5.90 14.53 -6.25
C ARG A 155 -6.93 14.52 -5.14
N GLY A 156 -7.27 15.71 -4.66
CA GLY A 156 -8.19 15.93 -3.54
C GLY A 156 -7.47 15.94 -2.18
N PRO A 157 -7.87 16.80 -1.23
CA PRO A 157 -7.09 17.04 0.00
C PRO A 157 -6.77 15.78 0.80
N ALA A 158 -7.77 14.93 1.03
CA ALA A 158 -7.60 13.72 1.82
C ALA A 158 -6.75 12.66 1.12
N THR A 159 -6.91 12.51 -0.19
CA THR A 159 -6.08 11.61 -1.00
C THR A 159 -4.64 12.11 -0.97
N ARG A 160 -4.40 13.40 -1.26
CA ARG A 160 -3.06 13.98 -1.20
C ARG A 160 -2.38 13.74 0.14
N LEU A 161 -3.08 13.96 1.24
CA LEU A 161 -2.56 13.71 2.58
C LEU A 161 -2.24 12.21 2.83
N GLN A 162 -3.12 11.30 2.41
CA GLN A 162 -2.87 9.85 2.53
C GLN A 162 -1.62 9.41 1.73
N TRP A 163 -1.47 9.91 0.50
CA TRP A 163 -0.36 9.58 -0.38
C TRP A 163 0.95 10.25 0.05
N GLY A 164 0.87 11.48 0.55
CA GLY A 164 1.99 12.18 1.18
C GLY A 164 2.47 11.46 2.44
N ALA A 165 1.57 11.03 3.33
CA ALA A 165 1.94 10.24 4.51
C ALA A 165 2.61 8.91 4.14
N THR A 166 2.18 8.29 3.04
CA THR A 166 2.80 7.07 2.49
C THR A 166 4.21 7.36 1.99
N TYR A 167 4.42 8.47 1.26
CA TYR A 167 5.74 8.88 0.78
C TYR A 167 6.69 9.24 1.93
N VAL A 168 6.25 9.98 2.95
CA VAL A 168 7.04 10.26 4.15
C VAL A 168 7.48 8.98 4.86
N SER A 169 6.56 8.02 5.01
CA SER A 169 6.88 6.70 5.58
C SER A 169 7.98 6.00 4.78
N ALA A 170 7.88 6.03 3.45
CA ALA A 170 8.89 5.44 2.57
C ALA A 170 10.24 6.17 2.63
N LEU A 171 10.26 7.51 2.71
CA LEU A 171 11.48 8.30 2.87
C LEU A 171 12.23 7.93 4.15
N VAL A 172 11.53 7.89 5.27
CA VAL A 172 12.14 7.52 6.56
C VAL A 172 12.63 6.07 6.55
N GLU A 173 11.91 5.14 5.90
CA GLU A 173 12.32 3.74 5.82
C GLU A 173 13.52 3.52 4.89
N LEU A 174 13.47 4.10 3.69
CA LEU A 174 14.39 3.77 2.59
C LEU A 174 15.58 4.71 2.50
N ALA A 175 15.43 5.97 2.96
CA ALA A 175 16.47 6.99 2.95
C ALA A 175 16.46 7.84 4.24
N PRO A 176 16.57 7.24 5.44
CA PRO A 176 16.52 7.96 6.73
C PRO A 176 17.61 9.02 6.88
N GLN A 177 18.70 8.94 6.11
CA GLN A 177 19.77 9.93 6.08
C GLN A 177 19.40 11.21 5.32
N ASP A 178 18.38 11.18 4.46
CA ASP A 178 17.96 12.33 3.66
C ASP A 178 16.97 13.22 4.44
N ALA A 179 17.49 13.81 5.53
CA ALA A 179 16.71 14.69 6.39
C ALA A 179 16.16 15.92 5.65
N ARG A 180 16.84 16.36 4.56
CA ARG A 180 16.39 17.51 3.77
C ARG A 180 15.12 17.17 3.00
N GLN A 181 15.11 16.02 2.33
CA GLN A 181 13.93 15.58 1.60
C GLN A 181 12.75 15.29 2.54
N ILE A 182 13.02 14.69 3.72
CA ILE A 182 11.98 14.48 4.74
C ILE A 182 11.39 15.81 5.22
N ASP A 183 12.21 16.81 5.58
CA ASP A 183 11.72 18.15 5.95
C ASP A 183 10.89 18.76 4.84
N HIS A 184 11.38 18.72 3.60
CA HIS A 184 10.71 19.30 2.45
C HIS A 184 9.31 18.72 2.25
N VAL A 185 9.20 17.39 2.19
CA VAL A 185 7.93 16.71 1.92
C VAL A 185 6.95 16.89 3.07
N VAL A 186 7.38 16.75 4.33
CA VAL A 186 6.48 16.98 5.48
C VAL A 186 6.01 18.43 5.53
N SER A 187 6.90 19.39 5.25
CA SER A 187 6.55 20.81 5.19
C SER A 187 5.54 21.12 4.09
N GLN A 188 5.71 20.51 2.92
CA GLN A 188 4.76 20.65 1.82
C GLN A 188 3.38 20.11 2.23
N ILE A 189 3.33 18.93 2.82
CA ILE A 189 2.07 18.34 3.30
C ILE A 189 1.38 19.28 4.30
N ILE A 190 2.11 19.82 5.28
CA ILE A 190 1.56 20.76 6.26
C ILE A 190 1.03 22.03 5.58
N ALA A 191 1.73 22.55 4.58
CA ALA A 191 1.31 23.74 3.84
C ALA A 191 0.05 23.50 2.98
N GLU A 192 -0.21 22.26 2.56
CA GLU A 192 -1.40 21.86 1.81
C GLU A 192 -2.65 21.70 2.71
N LEU A 193 -2.52 21.73 4.05
CA LEU A 193 -3.65 21.56 4.98
C LEU A 193 -4.54 22.81 5.02
N PRO A 194 -5.82 22.74 4.63
CA PRO A 194 -6.75 23.81 4.90
C PRO A 194 -7.01 23.90 6.42
N PRO A 195 -7.04 25.11 7.02
CA PRO A 195 -7.37 25.27 8.43
C PRO A 195 -8.88 25.19 8.64
N GLN A 196 -9.47 24.03 8.37
CA GLN A 196 -10.90 23.76 8.47
C GLN A 196 -11.13 22.50 9.28
N ALA A 197 -12.30 22.38 9.92
CA ALA A 197 -12.57 21.30 10.86
C ALA A 197 -12.38 19.91 10.23
N ASP A 198 -12.95 19.69 9.04
CA ASP A 198 -12.90 18.44 8.27
C ASP A 198 -11.49 17.94 7.95
N THR A 199 -10.49 18.84 7.97
CA THR A 199 -9.08 18.53 7.71
C THR A 199 -8.49 17.67 8.83
N PHE A 200 -9.02 17.73 10.05
CA PHE A 200 -8.44 17.10 11.23
C PHE A 200 -9.28 15.96 11.80
N TYR A 201 -10.18 15.38 10.99
CA TYR A 201 -10.98 14.21 11.35
C TYR A 201 -10.71 13.01 10.45
N GLU A 202 -11.16 11.85 10.91
CA GLU A 202 -11.26 10.61 10.14
C GLU A 202 -9.95 10.20 9.46
N ARG A 203 -9.99 9.96 8.15
CA ARG A 203 -8.83 9.49 7.39
C ARG A 203 -7.71 10.51 7.34
N ASN A 204 -8.02 11.81 7.42
CA ASN A 204 -7.01 12.85 7.41
C ASN A 204 -6.22 12.84 8.72
N GLN A 205 -6.95 12.78 9.84
CA GLN A 205 -6.33 12.62 11.17
C GLN A 205 -5.43 11.39 11.23
N ARG A 206 -5.93 10.23 10.77
CA ARG A 206 -5.15 8.98 10.76
C ARG A 206 -3.86 9.09 9.93
N ALA A 207 -3.89 9.83 8.83
CA ALA A 207 -2.71 10.09 8.00
C ALA A 207 -1.70 11.02 8.68
N LEU A 208 -2.15 12.10 9.32
CA LEU A 208 -1.28 12.99 10.11
C LEU A 208 -0.64 12.27 11.29
N GLN A 209 -1.42 11.48 12.03
CA GLN A 209 -0.91 10.66 13.14
C GLN A 209 0.09 9.62 12.67
N ARG A 210 -0.04 9.12 11.44
CA ARG A 210 0.98 8.24 10.86
C ARG A 210 2.28 9.00 10.64
N ILE A 211 2.22 10.23 10.10
CA ILE A 211 3.41 11.08 9.92
C ILE A 211 4.09 11.33 11.26
N GLY A 212 3.34 11.75 12.29
CA GLY A 212 3.85 11.96 13.64
C GLY A 212 4.60 10.74 14.19
N ARG A 213 3.95 9.57 14.18
CA ARG A 213 4.59 8.31 14.61
C ARG A 213 5.86 7.96 13.84
N VAL A 214 5.87 8.19 12.53
CA VAL A 214 7.06 7.93 11.69
C VAL A 214 8.20 8.88 12.06
N LEU A 215 7.92 10.16 12.29
CA LEU A 215 8.91 11.14 12.72
C LEU A 215 9.46 10.85 14.13
N ASP A 216 8.59 10.43 15.06
CA ASP A 216 9.01 10.03 16.40
C ASP A 216 9.91 8.79 16.36
N GLN A 217 9.54 7.79 15.57
CA GLN A 217 10.37 6.58 15.37
C GLN A 217 11.72 6.93 14.74
N TRP A 218 11.72 7.80 13.73
CA TRP A 218 12.95 8.29 13.11
C TRP A 218 13.83 9.03 14.12
N ASN A 219 13.23 9.82 15.02
CA ASN A 219 13.91 10.55 16.07
C ASN A 219 14.09 9.77 17.39
N ALA A 220 13.92 8.45 17.43
CA ALA A 220 13.97 7.69 18.68
C ALA A 220 15.30 7.83 19.45
N LYS A 221 16.39 8.15 18.76
CA LYS A 221 17.72 8.41 19.35
C LYS A 221 18.03 9.91 19.55
N GLY A 222 17.08 10.79 19.29
CA GLY A 222 17.22 12.24 19.44
C GLY A 222 18.02 12.96 18.34
N ALA A 223 18.55 12.24 17.35
CA ALA A 223 19.41 12.79 16.30
C ALA A 223 18.72 13.83 15.39
N HIS A 224 17.39 13.81 15.33
CA HIS A 224 16.57 14.68 14.47
C HIS A 224 15.66 15.63 15.28
N THR A 225 15.93 15.80 16.58
CA THR A 225 15.04 16.51 17.52
C THR A 225 14.70 17.92 17.06
N ALA A 226 15.69 18.71 16.65
CA ALA A 226 15.46 20.08 16.21
C ALA A 226 14.53 20.15 14.98
N LEU A 227 14.72 19.25 14.01
CA LEU A 227 13.90 19.18 12.81
C LEU A 227 12.47 18.72 13.14
N VAL A 228 12.31 17.68 13.96
CA VAL A 228 10.99 17.19 14.37
C VAL A 228 10.24 18.26 15.16
N GLN A 229 10.89 19.00 16.06
CA GLN A 229 10.29 20.14 16.76
C GLN A 229 9.89 21.28 15.81
N GLN A 230 10.71 21.57 14.80
CA GLN A 230 10.37 22.56 13.77
C GLN A 230 9.11 22.14 12.99
N LEU A 231 8.99 20.86 12.61
CA LEU A 231 7.83 20.34 11.89
C LEU A 231 6.56 20.39 12.76
N HIS A 232 6.65 20.05 14.04
CA HIS A 232 5.55 20.26 15.00
C HIS A 232 5.15 21.75 15.09
N GLY A 233 6.11 22.66 15.14
CA GLY A 233 5.86 24.10 15.16
C GLY A 233 5.13 24.59 13.91
N LYS A 234 5.49 24.07 12.72
CA LYS A 234 4.80 24.36 11.44
C LYS A 234 3.34 23.89 11.48
N LEU A 235 3.07 22.68 11.98
CA LEU A 235 1.71 22.19 12.15
C LEU A 235 0.92 23.04 13.16
N GLY A 236 1.52 23.38 14.30
CA GLY A 236 0.88 24.24 15.30
C GLY A 236 0.49 25.62 14.79
N LEU A 237 1.20 26.17 13.80
CA LEU A 237 0.78 27.40 13.10
C LEU A 237 -0.52 27.21 12.31
N VAL A 238 -0.74 26.03 11.72
CA VAL A 238 -2.00 25.67 11.06
C VAL A 238 -3.11 25.51 12.10
N CYS A 239 -2.86 24.76 13.18
CA CYS A 239 -3.84 24.51 14.24
C CYS A 239 -4.34 25.80 14.90
N ARG A 240 -3.47 26.80 15.10
CA ARG A 240 -3.86 28.11 15.66
C ARG A 240 -4.83 28.92 14.79
N LYS A 241 -4.98 28.58 13.51
CA LYS A 241 -5.97 29.20 12.62
C LYS A 241 -7.39 28.66 12.83
N LEU A 242 -7.53 27.53 13.53
CA LEU A 242 -8.84 27.01 13.93
C LEU A 242 -9.39 27.78 15.15
N PRO A 243 -10.73 27.88 15.28
CA PRO A 243 -11.34 28.61 16.39
C PRO A 243 -10.85 28.10 17.76
N PRO A 244 -10.57 29.01 18.72
CA PRO A 244 -10.24 28.61 20.09
C PRO A 244 -11.37 27.77 20.71
N GLY A 245 -11.02 26.65 21.36
CA GLY A 245 -11.99 25.75 21.98
C GLY A 245 -12.69 24.77 21.03
N ASP A 246 -12.41 24.83 19.72
CA ASP A 246 -12.93 23.86 18.75
C ASP A 246 -12.30 22.47 18.95
N ALA A 247 -13.11 21.42 18.91
CA ALA A 247 -12.63 20.05 18.95
C ALA A 247 -11.65 19.74 17.79
N ALA A 248 -11.84 20.34 16.61
CA ALA A 248 -10.92 20.18 15.49
C ALA A 248 -9.53 20.74 15.80
N ARG A 249 -9.45 21.81 16.60
CA ARG A 249 -8.17 22.37 17.04
C ARG A 249 -7.43 21.41 17.96
N ALA A 250 -8.13 20.78 18.91
CA ALA A 250 -7.55 19.76 19.77
C ALA A 250 -7.07 18.52 18.97
N GLN A 251 -7.83 18.11 17.94
CA GLN A 251 -7.40 17.03 17.05
C GLN A 251 -6.18 17.41 16.20
N CYS A 252 -6.11 18.66 15.73
CA CYS A 252 -4.94 19.18 15.02
C CYS A 252 -3.71 19.23 15.91
N ASP A 253 -3.84 19.77 17.12
CA ASP A 253 -2.73 19.92 18.08
C ASP A 253 -2.13 18.55 18.45
N SER A 254 -2.97 17.51 18.54
CA SER A 254 -2.53 16.13 18.82
C SER A 254 -2.20 15.30 17.56
N ALA A 255 -2.27 15.89 16.36
CA ALA A 255 -2.20 15.11 15.13
C ALA A 255 -0.81 14.51 14.88
N PHE A 256 0.26 15.08 15.43
CA PHE A 256 1.60 14.49 15.35
C PHE A 256 2.03 13.76 16.63
N ASP A 257 1.24 13.84 17.69
CA ASP A 257 1.56 13.17 18.94
C ASP A 257 1.42 11.65 18.79
N ALA A 258 2.29 10.90 19.48
CA ALA A 258 2.06 9.48 19.67
C ALA A 258 0.70 9.27 20.34
N PRO A 259 -0.18 8.39 19.80
CA PRO A 259 -1.45 8.11 20.45
C PRO A 259 -1.18 7.61 21.87
N ALA A 260 -1.87 8.17 22.86
CA ALA A 260 -1.86 7.65 24.21
C ALA A 260 -2.12 6.15 24.14
N ALA A 261 -1.24 5.33 24.72
CA ALA A 261 -1.37 3.89 24.72
C ALA A 261 -2.79 3.53 25.19
N SER A 262 -3.62 3.01 24.29
CA SER A 262 -4.95 2.57 24.66
C SER A 262 -4.79 1.45 25.68
N ALA A 263 -5.21 1.71 26.92
CA ALA A 263 -5.39 0.65 27.90
C ALA A 263 -6.33 -0.38 27.26
N ARG A 264 -5.79 -1.56 26.95
CA ARG A 264 -6.60 -2.69 26.52
C ARG A 264 -7.42 -3.11 27.74
N THR A 265 -8.69 -2.73 27.75
CA THR A 265 -9.72 -3.38 28.57
C THR A 265 -10.21 -4.63 27.86
#